data_AF-A0A1F8ZKR1-F1
#
_entry.id   AF-A0A1F8ZKR1-F1
#
_cell.length_a   1.000
_cell.length_b   1.000
_cell.length_c   1.000
_cell.angle_alpha   90.00
_cell.angle_beta   90.00
_cell.angle_gamma   90.00
#
_symmetry.space_group_name_H-M   'P 1'
#
loop_
_entity.id
_entity.type
_entity.pdbx_description
1 polymer ?
#
loop_
_entity_poly.entity_id
_entity_poly.type
_entity_poly.pdbx_seq_one_letter_code
_entity_poly.pdbx_strand_id
1 'polypeptide(L)' 'MFYADTALSGALPATECGLAFFGADRVLFATDMPFDPEKGPGFIRETVRVIDNMRASLVDKQKIYEGNARRMLKLRLP' A
#
# COMPACT_ATOMS: atom_id res chain seq x y z
N MET A 1 -15.30 10.17 2.63
CA MET A 1 -14.89 8.76 2.38
C MET A 1 -13.47 8.62 2.88
N PHE A 2 -13.14 7.56 3.61
CA PHE A 2 -11.80 7.35 4.21
C PHE A 2 -11.07 6.21 3.50
N TYR A 3 -9.80 6.44 3.20
CA TYR A 3 -8.83 5.46 2.69
C TYR A 3 -7.67 5.35 3.68
N ALA A 4 -7.05 4.19 3.74
CA ALA A 4 -5.78 3.99 4.41
C ALA A 4 -4.66 3.82 3.38
N ASP A 5 -3.42 3.97 3.81
CA ASP A 5 -2.24 3.68 3.01
C ASP A 5 -1.30 2.68 3.70
N THR A 6 -0.24 2.28 2.99
CA THR A 6 0.75 1.31 3.46
C THR A 6 2.03 1.96 4.03
N ALA A 7 2.04 3.26 4.31
CA ALA A 7 3.21 3.97 4.85
C ALA A 7 3.44 3.65 6.34
N LEU A 8 3.78 2.39 6.61
CA LEU A 8 3.93 1.80 7.94
C LEU A 8 5.35 1.30 8.19
N SER A 9 6.33 1.82 7.45
CA SER A 9 7.76 1.51 7.60
C SER A 9 8.07 0.00 7.66
N GLY A 10 7.37 -0.82 6.85
CA GLY A 10 7.60 -2.28 6.79
C GLY A 10 6.83 -3.13 7.81
N ALA A 11 5.90 -2.54 8.58
CA ALA A 11 5.14 -3.24 9.61
C ALA A 11 4.00 -4.12 9.04
N LEU A 12 4.35 -5.34 8.61
CA LEU A 12 3.41 -6.31 8.04
C LEU A 12 2.14 -6.55 8.89
N PRO A 13 2.21 -6.82 10.22
CA PRO A 13 1.00 -7.06 11.01
C PRO A 13 0.06 -5.84 11.06
N ALA A 14 0.62 -4.63 11.06
CA ALA A 14 -0.17 -3.40 11.03
C ALA A 14 -0.86 -3.21 9.68
N THR A 15 -0.17 -3.52 8.57
CA THR A 15 -0.77 -3.51 7.23
C THR A 15 -1.90 -4.52 7.12
N GLU A 16 -1.74 -5.75 7.63
CA GLU A 16 -2.82 -6.75 7.62
C GLU A 16 -4.02 -6.33 8.48
N CYS A 17 -3.78 -5.72 9.64
CA CYS A 17 -4.84 -5.15 10.48
C CYS A 17 -5.61 -4.04 9.76
N GLY A 18 -4.88 -3.11 9.12
CA GLY A 18 -5.48 -2.06 8.30
C GLY A 18 -6.29 -2.62 7.15
N LEU A 19 -5.77 -3.64 6.44
CA LEU A 19 -6.51 -4.30 5.37
C LEU A 19 -7.81 -4.92 5.88
N ALA A 20 -7.78 -5.63 7.00
CA ALA A 20 -8.97 -6.26 7.58
C ALA A 20 -10.04 -5.24 7.98
N PHE A 21 -9.63 -4.05 8.44
CA PHE A 21 -10.55 -2.99 8.84
C PHE A 21 -11.11 -2.19 7.66
N PHE A 22 -10.26 -1.74 6.74
CA PHE A 22 -10.67 -0.87 5.63
C PHE A 22 -11.21 -1.64 4.42
N GLY A 23 -10.80 -2.90 4.24
CA GLY A 23 -11.07 -3.70 3.06
C GLY A 23 -10.17 -3.34 1.88
N ALA A 24 -9.95 -4.31 0.99
CA ALA A 24 -9.01 -4.20 -0.12
C ALA A 24 -9.33 -3.09 -1.14
N ASP A 25 -10.56 -2.59 -1.21
CA ASP A 25 -10.95 -1.49 -2.10
C ASP A 25 -10.66 -0.09 -1.52
N ARG A 26 -10.14 -0.01 -0.28
CA ARG A 26 -9.90 1.26 0.43
C ARG A 26 -8.49 1.40 1.02
N VAL A 27 -7.54 0.58 0.56
CA VAL A 27 -6.13 0.67 0.95
C VAL A 27 -5.28 1.03 -0.27
N LEU A 28 -4.36 1.99 -0.11
CA LEU A 28 -3.50 2.52 -1.16
C LEU A 28 -2.03 2.18 -0.88
N PHE A 29 -1.25 1.93 -1.93
CA PHE A 29 0.20 1.88 -1.80
C PHE A 29 0.77 3.28 -1.49
N ALA A 30 1.56 3.38 -0.41
CA ALA A 30 2.38 4.54 -0.08
C ALA A 30 3.61 4.11 0.73
N THR A 31 4.68 4.88 0.63
CA THR A 31 5.98 4.59 1.27
C THR A 31 6.50 5.71 2.15
N ASP A 32 5.91 6.91 2.06
CA ASP A 32 6.43 8.13 2.69
C ASP A 32 7.89 8.45 2.31
N MET A 33 8.26 8.17 1.05
CA MET A 33 9.51 8.68 0.48
C MET A 33 9.50 10.22 0.53
N PRO A 34 10.58 10.89 0.98
CA PRO A 34 11.95 10.39 1.16
C PRO A 34 12.38 10.19 2.63
N PHE A 35 11.46 9.88 3.56
CA PHE A 35 11.72 10.04 4.99
C PHE A 35 12.42 8.87 5.70
N ASP A 36 12.78 7.79 5.01
CA ASP A 36 13.56 6.71 5.61
C ASP A 36 15.07 7.06 5.73
N PRO A 37 15.85 6.34 6.55
CA PRO A 37 17.28 6.61 6.75
C PRO A 37 18.14 6.59 5.48
N GLU A 38 17.71 5.87 4.43
CA GLU A 38 18.35 5.81 3.11
C GLU A 38 17.84 6.89 2.14
N LYS A 39 17.00 7.82 2.60
CA LYS A 39 16.39 8.91 1.80
C LYS A 39 15.32 8.46 0.80
N GLY A 40 14.56 7.40 1.07
CA GLY A 40 13.44 6.92 0.23
C GLY A 40 13.48 5.44 -0.17
N PRO A 41 14.63 4.91 -0.63
CA PRO A 41 14.71 3.54 -1.13
C PRO A 41 14.39 2.46 -0.08
N GLY A 42 14.71 2.72 1.20
CA GLY A 42 14.49 1.74 2.28
C GLY A 42 13.00 1.44 2.45
N PHE A 43 12.18 2.48 2.63
CA PHE A 43 10.73 2.28 2.81
C PHE A 43 10.04 1.77 1.53
N ILE A 44 10.55 2.10 0.34
CA ILE A 44 10.04 1.51 -0.90
C ILE A 44 10.21 -0.01 -0.89
N ARG A 45 11.43 -0.51 -0.65
CA ARG A 45 11.71 -1.96 -0.63
C ARG A 45 10.91 -2.67 0.45
N GLU A 46 10.84 -2.10 1.65
CA GLU A 46 10.11 -2.71 2.76
C GLU A 46 8.60 -2.75 2.52
N THR A 47 8.01 -1.71 1.91
CA THR A 47 6.58 -1.70 1.60
C THR A 47 6.23 -2.73 0.53
N VAL A 48 7.06 -2.87 -0.51
CA VAL A 48 6.91 -3.94 -1.52
C VAL A 48 7.01 -5.32 -0.85
N ARG A 49 8.00 -5.54 0.02
CA ARG A 49 8.14 -6.79 0.80
C ARG A 49 6.88 -7.08 1.61
N VAL A 50 6.30 -6.09 2.27
CA VAL A 50 5.07 -6.25 3.05
C VAL A 50 3.92 -6.71 2.18
N ILE A 51 3.66 -6.06 1.05
CA ILE A 51 2.53 -6.41 0.18
C ILE A 51 2.73 -7.77 -0.47
N ASP A 52 3.97 -8.14 -0.81
CA ASP A 52 4.25 -9.47 -1.36
C ASP A 52 3.97 -10.57 -0.32
N ASN A 53 4.22 -10.32 0.97
CA ASN A 53 4.08 -11.30 2.04
C ASN A 53 2.73 -11.25 2.80
N MET A 54 1.91 -10.22 2.60
CA MET A 54 0.60 -10.14 3.26
C MET A 54 -0.38 -11.23 2.77
N ARG A 55 -1.26 -11.65 3.67
CA ARG A 55 -2.33 -12.62 3.43
C ARG A 55 -3.50 -11.99 2.67
N ALA A 56 -3.28 -11.73 1.38
CA ALA A 56 -4.29 -11.22 0.46
C ALA A 56 -4.21 -11.91 -0.90
N SER A 57 -5.31 -11.92 -1.65
CA SER A 57 -5.33 -12.42 -3.01
C SER A 57 -4.45 -11.56 -3.93
N LEU A 58 -3.98 -12.12 -5.05
CA LEU A 58 -3.25 -11.33 -6.06
C LEU A 58 -4.08 -10.16 -6.59
N VAL A 59 -5.39 -10.36 -6.73
CA VAL A 59 -6.33 -9.31 -7.17
C VAL A 59 -6.39 -8.18 -6.16
N ASP A 60 -6.45 -8.49 -4.87
CA ASP A 60 -6.47 -7.46 -3.82
C ASP A 60 -5.14 -6.73 -3.71
N LYS A 61 -4.00 -7.43 -3.86
CA LYS A 61 -2.68 -6.79 -3.92
C LYS A 61 -2.59 -5.82 -5.11
N GLN A 62 -3.13 -6.17 -6.27
CA GLN A 62 -3.19 -5.27 -7.44
C GLN A 62 -4.05 -4.03 -7.19
N LYS A 63 -5.18 -4.17 -6.47
CA LYS A 63 -5.99 -3.02 -6.05
C LYS A 63 -5.16 -2.06 -5.19
N ILE A 64 -4.39 -2.59 -4.24
CA ILE A 64 -3.54 -1.79 -3.33
C ILE A 64 -2.42 -1.10 -4.11
N TYR A 65 -1.69 -1.86 -4.95
CA TYR A 65 -0.57 -1.34 -5.74
C TYR A 65 -0.97 -0.19 -6.66
N GLU A 66 -2.12 -0.27 -7.34
CA GLU A 66 -2.52 0.79 -8.26
C GLU A 66 -4.02 0.98 -8.49
N GLY A 67 -4.84 -0.09 -8.43
CA GLY A 67 -6.24 -0.03 -8.85
C GLY A 67 -7.06 0.99 -8.07
N ASN A 68 -6.84 1.06 -6.76
CA ASN A 68 -7.50 2.01 -5.87
C ASN A 68 -7.03 3.44 -6.12
N ALA A 69 -5.73 3.66 -6.31
CA ALA A 69 -5.17 4.97 -6.60
C ALA A 69 -5.72 5.51 -7.93
N ARG A 70 -5.75 4.67 -8.98
CA ARG A 70 -6.32 5.02 -10.28
C ARG A 70 -7.79 5.44 -10.17
N ARG A 71 -8.60 4.66 -9.45
CA ARG A 71 -10.03 4.94 -9.22
C ARG A 71 -10.23 6.24 -8.43
N MET A 72 -9.50 6.41 -7.33
CA MET A 72 -9.63 7.55 -6.42
C MET A 72 -9.17 8.85 -7.09
N LEU A 73 -8.01 8.83 -7.73
CA LEU A 73 -7.39 9.99 -8.37
C LEU A 73 -7.87 10.21 -9.81
N LYS A 74 -8.75 9.35 -10.33
CA LYS A 74 -9.27 9.38 -11.71
C LYS A 74 -8.15 9.37 -12.76
N LEU A 75 -7.08 8.61 -12.51
CA LEU A 75 -5.93 8.52 -13.42
C LEU A 75 -6.34 7.78 -14.70
N ARG A 76 -6.04 8.41 -15.83
CA ARG A 76 -6.08 7.76 -17.14
C ARG A 76 -4.64 7.41 -17.48
N LEU A 77 -4.32 6.12 -17.50
CA LEU A 77 -3.05 5.70 -18.06
C LEU A 77 -3.16 5.57 -19.58
N PRO A 78 -2.08 5.89 -20.31
CA PRO A 78 -2.00 5.65 -21.74
C PRO A 78 -2.13 4.17 -22.09
#